data_AF-X6MPF2-F1
#
_entry.id   AF-X6MPF2-F1
#
_cell.length_a   1.000
_cell.length_b   1.000
_cell.length_c   1.000
_cell.angle_alpha   90.00
_cell.angle_beta   90.00
_cell.angle_gamma   90.00
#
_symmetry.space_group_name_H-M   'P 1'
#
loop_
_entity.id
_entity.type
_entity.pdbx_description
1 polymer ?
#
loop_
_entity_poly.entity_id
_entity_poly.type
_entity_poly.pdbx_seq_one_letter_code
_entity_poly.pdbx_strand_id
1 'polypeptide(L)'
;MEEETFRRFRFVFFFFLKKKKINDNKKTLGAEVYGLIFLFKWDKELHKSTSENVLEDIPEGLFFARQMVTNACATQAILSVLLNCEDRVELGDTLTEFRNFSTDLDPDSIGIALENSAPIRTAHNSFARPEPIQIEVTESTKGEDAFHFVSYVPKNGILYEVEIKIKRKSIIVQKIGECEDKAWWEVARPELEKRMSEYGDELRFTLLAVVQDLHTVYCFSFITTCNAYVWDIKQKVYSKELATLAGQESEAAQQQTAELKALIETQDEKREKWR
;
A
#
# COMPACT_ATOMS: atom_id res chain seq x y z
N MET A 1 10.94 6.29 -23.94
CA MET A 1 9.80 5.34 -23.97
C MET A 1 9.76 4.44 -22.74
N GLU A 2 10.87 4.25 -22.01
CA GLU A 2 10.90 3.53 -20.71
C GLU A 2 10.61 4.42 -19.47
N GLU A 3 10.77 5.74 -19.57
CA GLU A 3 10.46 6.69 -18.48
C GLU A 3 8.95 6.87 -18.19
N GLU A 4 8.08 6.41 -19.10
CA GLU A 4 6.63 6.62 -19.01
C GLU A 4 5.92 5.50 -18.24
N THR A 5 6.50 4.28 -18.23
CA THR A 5 5.93 3.09 -17.59
C THR A 5 5.93 3.20 -16.05
N PHE A 6 6.92 3.87 -15.46
CA PHE A 6 6.98 4.09 -14.01
C PHE A 6 6.16 5.31 -13.52
N ARG A 7 5.76 6.22 -14.41
CA ARG A 7 4.95 7.40 -14.04
C ARG A 7 3.51 7.06 -13.67
N ARG A 8 3.04 5.85 -14.00
CA ARG A 8 1.68 5.36 -13.67
C ARG A 8 1.55 4.74 -12.28
N PHE A 9 2.65 4.40 -11.61
CA PHE A 9 2.64 3.84 -10.26
C PHE A 9 2.79 4.91 -9.18
N ARG A 10 1.73 5.69 -8.96
CA ARG A 10 1.69 6.70 -7.90
C ARG A 10 0.86 6.20 -6.72
N PHE A 11 1.44 5.35 -5.89
CA PHE A 11 0.87 5.02 -4.58
C PHE A 11 1.08 6.21 -3.64
N VAL A 12 -0.02 6.78 -3.15
CA VAL A 12 0.01 7.82 -2.13
C VAL A 12 0.28 7.14 -0.79
N PHE A 13 1.52 7.20 -0.30
CA PHE A 13 1.84 6.74 1.05
C PHE A 13 1.19 7.67 2.09
N PHE A 14 0.19 7.17 2.80
CA PHE A 14 -0.28 7.86 4.00
C PHE A 14 0.62 7.51 5.18
N PHE A 15 1.26 8.53 5.76
CA PHE A 15 1.84 8.46 7.09
C PHE A 15 0.69 8.38 8.12
N PHE A 16 0.42 7.20 8.66
CA PHE A 16 -0.30 7.08 9.92
C PHE A 16 0.72 7.28 11.05
N LEU A 17 0.82 8.50 11.58
CA LEU A 17 1.54 8.76 12.83
C LEU A 17 0.69 9.54 13.83
N LYS A 18 0.71 9.01 15.05
CA LYS A 18 0.16 9.50 16.33
C LYS A 18 -1.37 9.40 16.54
N LYS A 19 -1.76 8.42 17.37
CA LYS A 19 -2.95 8.41 18.24
C LYS A 19 -4.25 9.00 17.66
N LYS A 20 -4.59 8.70 16.40
CA LYS A 20 -5.94 8.92 15.88
C LYS A 20 -6.55 7.56 15.57
N LYS A 21 -7.63 7.24 16.28
CA LYS A 21 -8.39 5.99 16.19
C LYS A 21 -8.52 5.55 14.74
N ILE A 22 -8.21 4.29 14.46
CA ILE A 22 -8.38 3.61 13.17
C ILE A 22 -9.90 3.50 12.80
N ASN A 23 -10.83 4.06 13.58
CA ASN A 23 -12.26 3.69 13.61
C ASN A 23 -13.10 4.01 12.36
N ASP A 24 -12.73 4.91 11.44
CA ASP A 24 -13.72 5.43 10.46
C ASP A 24 -13.30 5.42 8.98
N ASN A 25 -12.25 4.67 8.61
CA ASN A 25 -11.55 4.90 7.33
C ASN A 25 -12.27 4.54 6.02
N LYS A 26 -13.41 3.83 6.04
CA LYS A 26 -14.26 3.71 4.82
C LYS A 26 -14.95 5.03 4.48
N LYS A 27 -15.23 5.89 5.47
CA LYS A 27 -15.87 7.20 5.26
C LYS A 27 -14.86 8.34 5.08
N THR A 28 -13.64 8.23 5.61
CA THR A 28 -12.67 9.35 5.60
C THR A 28 -11.73 9.40 4.39
N LEU A 29 -11.62 8.36 3.57
CA LEU A 29 -10.74 8.36 2.38
C LEU A 29 -11.46 8.18 1.04
N GLY A 30 -12.60 7.48 1.01
CA GLY A 30 -13.28 7.16 -0.26
C GLY A 30 -12.47 6.29 -1.23
N ALA A 31 -11.31 5.76 -0.80
CA ALA A 31 -10.41 4.95 -1.60
C ALA A 31 -10.17 3.58 -0.95
N GLU A 32 -9.89 2.60 -1.80
CA GLU A 32 -9.51 1.27 -1.36
C GLU A 32 -8.11 1.26 -0.72
N VAL A 33 -7.97 0.48 0.35
CA VAL A 33 -6.68 0.18 0.98
C VAL A 33 -6.29 -1.24 0.58
N TYR A 34 -5.14 -1.40 -0.07
CA TYR A 34 -4.66 -2.68 -0.59
C TYR A 34 -3.87 -3.47 0.45
N GLY A 35 -3.16 -2.79 1.34
CA GLY A 35 -2.41 -3.41 2.43
C GLY A 35 -1.72 -2.37 3.30
N LEU A 36 -1.09 -2.84 4.38
CA LEU A 36 -0.34 -1.99 5.30
C LEU A 36 1.13 -2.41 5.33
N ILE A 37 2.01 -1.45 5.53
CA ILE A 37 3.44 -1.68 5.78
C ILE A 37 3.76 -1.11 7.15
N PHE A 38 4.19 -1.97 8.06
CA PHE A 38 4.60 -1.61 9.39
C PHE A 38 6.12 -1.65 9.50
N LEU A 39 6.71 -0.49 9.82
CA LEU A 39 8.12 -0.30 10.05
C LEU A 39 8.35 -0.09 11.55
N PHE A 40 9.25 -0.85 12.15
CA PHE A 40 9.57 -0.71 13.57
C PHE A 40 11.02 -1.11 13.85
N LYS A 41 11.54 -0.71 15.01
CA LYS A 41 12.87 -1.14 15.46
C LYS A 41 12.83 -2.61 15.90
N TRP A 42 13.66 -3.45 15.31
CA TRP A 42 13.72 -4.87 15.67
C TRP A 42 14.14 -5.06 17.12
N ASP A 43 13.35 -5.81 17.89
CA ASP A 43 13.68 -6.25 19.24
C ASP A 43 13.73 -7.79 19.31
N LYS A 44 14.85 -8.36 19.74
CA LYS A 44 15.04 -9.82 19.80
C LYS A 44 14.21 -10.49 20.88
N GLU A 45 13.87 -9.79 21.96
CA GLU A 45 13.10 -10.36 23.08
C GLU A 45 11.61 -10.37 22.76
N LEU A 46 11.11 -9.32 22.11
CA LEU A 46 9.71 -9.20 21.69
C LEU A 46 9.33 -10.22 20.59
N HIS A 47 10.25 -10.54 19.68
CA HIS A 47 9.98 -11.44 18.56
C HIS A 47 10.07 -12.94 18.89
N LYS A 48 10.38 -13.34 20.13
CA LYS A 48 10.33 -14.75 20.52
C LYS A 48 8.89 -15.27 20.71
N SER A 49 7.93 -14.39 21.02
CA SER A 49 6.55 -14.75 21.33
C SER A 49 5.61 -14.78 20.11
N THR A 50 5.99 -14.21 18.97
CA THR A 50 5.11 -14.08 17.77
C THR A 50 5.04 -15.34 16.90
N SER A 51 5.59 -16.48 17.34
CA SER A 51 5.80 -17.65 16.46
C SER A 51 4.63 -18.63 16.38
N GLU A 52 3.51 -18.37 17.05
CA GLU A 52 2.43 -19.36 17.21
C GLU A 52 1.60 -19.63 15.93
N ASN A 53 1.71 -18.80 14.88
CA ASN A 53 0.90 -18.93 13.64
C ASN A 53 1.71 -18.85 12.34
N VAL A 54 3.01 -19.20 12.39
CA VAL A 54 3.85 -19.27 11.19
C VAL A 54 3.42 -20.47 10.34
N LEU A 55 3.18 -20.23 9.05
CA LEU A 55 2.79 -21.28 8.12
C LEU A 55 3.97 -22.17 7.73
N GLU A 56 3.72 -23.46 7.57
CA GLU A 56 4.71 -24.43 7.09
C GLU A 56 5.02 -24.27 5.60
N ASP A 57 4.02 -23.84 4.82
CA ASP A 57 4.09 -23.62 3.37
C ASP A 57 3.48 -22.25 2.99
N ILE A 58 3.84 -21.75 1.81
CA ILE A 58 3.24 -20.53 1.26
C ILE A 58 1.84 -20.87 0.73
N PRO A 59 0.77 -20.17 1.18
CA PRO A 59 -0.57 -20.37 0.64
C PRO A 59 -0.61 -20.24 -0.88
N GLU A 60 -1.43 -21.05 -1.53
CA GLU A 60 -1.59 -21.03 -2.98
C GLU A 60 -1.97 -19.61 -3.47
N GLY A 61 -1.25 -19.14 -4.49
CA GLY A 61 -1.45 -17.82 -5.07
C GLY A 61 -0.89 -16.65 -4.25
N LEU A 62 -0.39 -16.85 -3.02
CA LEU A 62 0.27 -15.80 -2.26
C LEU A 62 1.69 -15.57 -2.79
N PHE A 63 1.99 -14.34 -3.19
CA PHE A 63 3.34 -13.91 -3.51
C PHE A 63 4.16 -13.71 -2.23
N PHE A 64 5.30 -14.41 -2.13
CA PHE A 64 6.28 -14.22 -1.06
C PHE A 64 7.70 -14.34 -1.62
N ALA A 65 8.54 -13.35 -1.34
CA ALA A 65 9.93 -13.30 -1.77
C ALA A 65 10.86 -13.18 -0.56
N ARG A 66 11.89 -14.02 -0.49
CA ARG A 66 12.92 -13.89 0.55
C ARG A 66 13.82 -12.69 0.26
N GLN A 67 14.21 -11.96 1.30
CA GLN A 67 15.19 -10.89 1.15
C GLN A 67 16.61 -11.47 1.01
N MET A 68 17.25 -11.18 -0.11
CA MET A 68 18.60 -11.67 -0.44
C MET A 68 19.71 -10.67 -0.10
N VAL A 69 19.43 -9.37 -0.19
CA VAL A 69 20.41 -8.29 0.05
C VAL A 69 19.97 -7.33 1.14
N THR A 70 20.95 -6.69 1.77
CA THR A 70 20.73 -5.52 2.63
C THR A 70 20.15 -4.35 1.82
N ASN A 71 19.36 -3.49 2.47
CA ASN A 71 18.79 -2.26 1.91
C ASN A 71 17.65 -2.39 0.86
N ALA A 72 17.15 -3.59 0.55
CA ALA A 72 16.00 -3.76 -0.36
C ALA A 72 14.62 -3.86 0.34
N CYS A 73 14.58 -3.82 1.68
CA CYS A 73 13.40 -4.14 2.48
C CYS A 73 12.20 -3.23 2.21
N ALA A 74 12.41 -1.93 1.97
CA ALA A 74 11.32 -1.00 1.65
C ALA A 74 10.63 -1.36 0.32
N THR A 75 11.42 -1.59 -0.74
CA THR A 75 10.88 -2.03 -2.04
C THR A 75 10.17 -3.37 -1.93
N GLN A 76 10.77 -4.33 -1.22
CA GLN A 76 10.14 -5.63 -1.01
C GLN A 76 8.83 -5.54 -0.24
N ALA A 77 8.70 -4.65 0.74
CA ALA A 77 7.45 -4.45 1.47
C ALA A 77 6.34 -3.90 0.58
N ILE A 78 6.67 -2.92 -0.25
CA ILE A 78 5.75 -2.38 -1.25
C ILE A 78 5.32 -3.47 -2.21
N LEU A 79 6.27 -4.20 -2.79
CA LEU A 79 5.98 -5.27 -3.76
C LEU A 79 5.21 -6.43 -3.14
N SER A 80 5.45 -6.77 -1.87
CA SER A 80 4.68 -7.80 -1.17
C SER A 80 3.20 -7.47 -1.07
N VAL A 81 2.85 -6.18 -0.94
CA VAL A 81 1.45 -5.75 -1.00
C VAL A 81 0.94 -5.78 -2.45
N LEU A 82 1.66 -5.14 -3.37
CA LEU A 82 1.19 -4.96 -4.75
C LEU A 82 1.02 -6.27 -5.52
N LEU A 83 2.02 -7.15 -5.45
CA LEU A 83 2.03 -8.42 -6.18
C LEU A 83 1.04 -9.45 -5.65
N ASN A 84 0.39 -9.15 -4.53
CA ASN A 84 -0.74 -9.91 -3.98
C ASN A 84 -2.11 -9.25 -4.27
N CYS A 85 -2.13 -8.11 -4.94
CA CYS A 85 -3.35 -7.36 -5.31
C CYS A 85 -3.51 -7.24 -6.84
N GLU A 86 -3.00 -8.21 -7.60
CA GLU A 86 -3.01 -8.24 -9.06
C GLU A 86 -4.43 -8.22 -9.68
N ASP A 87 -5.43 -8.62 -8.90
CA ASP A 87 -6.86 -8.59 -9.25
C ASP A 87 -7.52 -7.22 -9.02
N ARG A 88 -6.88 -6.35 -8.22
CA ARG A 88 -7.42 -5.05 -7.77
C ARG A 88 -6.58 -3.86 -8.20
N VAL A 89 -5.34 -4.09 -8.61
CA VAL A 89 -4.35 -3.08 -8.99
C VAL A 89 -3.79 -3.40 -10.37
N GLU A 90 -3.83 -2.41 -11.28
CA GLU A 90 -3.12 -2.49 -12.55
C GLU A 90 -1.61 -2.34 -12.30
N LEU A 91 -0.87 -3.46 -12.29
CA LEU A 91 0.56 -3.54 -11.94
C LEU A 91 1.52 -3.02 -13.03
N GLY A 92 1.02 -2.82 -14.24
CA GLY A 92 1.82 -2.39 -15.39
C GLY A 92 2.80 -3.47 -15.84
N ASP A 93 3.43 -3.25 -16.99
CA ASP A 93 4.12 -4.32 -17.72
C ASP A 93 5.21 -5.00 -16.89
N THR A 94 6.15 -4.22 -16.33
CA THR A 94 7.28 -4.74 -15.55
C THR A 94 6.86 -5.64 -14.38
N LEU A 95 5.91 -5.18 -13.55
CA LEU A 95 5.51 -5.93 -12.36
C LEU A 95 4.55 -7.06 -12.69
N THR A 96 3.74 -6.93 -13.75
CA THR A 96 2.89 -8.01 -14.27
C THR A 96 3.74 -9.15 -14.82
N GLU A 97 4.74 -8.83 -15.65
CA GLU A 97 5.71 -9.81 -16.16
C GLU A 97 6.47 -10.49 -15.03
N PHE A 98 6.95 -9.71 -14.05
CA PHE A 98 7.63 -10.26 -12.89
C PHE A 98 6.73 -11.17 -12.06
N ARG A 99 5.45 -10.80 -11.86
CA ARG A 99 4.47 -11.62 -11.13
C ARG A 99 4.23 -12.95 -11.84
N ASN A 100 4.03 -12.91 -13.16
CA ASN A 100 3.79 -14.10 -13.96
C ASN A 100 5.01 -15.03 -13.94
N PHE A 101 6.21 -14.47 -14.14
CA PHE A 101 7.47 -15.22 -14.09
C PHE A 101 7.71 -15.90 -12.73
N SER A 102 7.31 -15.26 -11.63
CA SER A 102 7.57 -15.74 -10.27
C SER A 102 6.55 -16.73 -9.71
N THR A 103 5.48 -17.05 -10.45
CA THR A 103 4.35 -17.83 -9.92
C THR A 103 4.74 -19.24 -9.45
N ASP A 104 5.65 -19.90 -10.18
CA ASP A 104 6.07 -21.29 -9.91
C ASP A 104 7.44 -21.39 -9.23
N LEU A 105 8.01 -20.26 -8.81
CA LEU A 105 9.33 -20.20 -8.19
C LEU A 105 9.24 -20.33 -6.67
N ASP A 106 10.26 -20.94 -6.07
CA ASP A 106 10.40 -20.95 -4.62
C ASP A 106 10.79 -19.55 -4.09
N PRO A 107 10.55 -19.24 -2.80
CA PRO A 107 10.81 -17.91 -2.25
C PRO A 107 12.25 -17.40 -2.38
N ASP A 108 13.26 -18.29 -2.42
CA ASP A 108 14.65 -17.91 -2.64
C ASP A 108 14.87 -17.48 -4.09
N SER A 109 14.37 -18.29 -5.03
CA SER A 109 14.43 -18.00 -6.46
C SER A 109 13.72 -16.68 -6.80
N ILE A 110 12.55 -16.41 -6.20
CA ILE A 110 11.86 -15.12 -6.35
C ILE A 110 12.71 -13.98 -5.78
N GLY A 111 13.33 -14.18 -4.62
CA GLY A 111 14.23 -13.20 -4.00
C GLY A 111 15.42 -12.83 -4.90
N ILE A 112 16.06 -13.84 -5.50
CA ILE A 112 17.18 -13.67 -6.44
C ILE A 112 16.71 -12.98 -7.72
N ALA A 113 15.57 -13.38 -8.28
CA ALA A 113 15.00 -12.75 -9.46
C ALA A 113 14.69 -11.27 -9.23
N LEU A 114 14.16 -10.95 -8.05
CA LEU A 114 13.84 -9.58 -7.68
C LEU A 114 15.10 -8.69 -7.60
N GLU A 115 16.16 -9.20 -6.99
CA GLU A 115 17.45 -8.51 -6.90
C GLU A 115 18.05 -8.23 -8.29
N ASN A 116 17.92 -9.19 -9.20
CA ASN A 116 18.45 -9.10 -10.56
C ASN A 116 17.56 -8.31 -11.53
N SER A 117 16.38 -7.87 -11.09
CA SER A 117 15.49 -7.06 -11.92
C SER A 117 16.03 -5.63 -12.09
N ALA A 118 16.67 -5.38 -13.24
CA ALA A 118 17.25 -4.07 -13.55
C ALA A 118 16.23 -2.92 -13.47
N PRO A 119 14.98 -3.03 -13.99
CA PRO A 119 14.00 -1.96 -13.87
C PRO A 119 13.63 -1.65 -12.41
N ILE A 120 13.40 -2.68 -11.59
CA ILE A 120 13.05 -2.51 -10.17
C ILE A 120 14.22 -1.89 -9.40
N ARG A 121 15.44 -2.38 -9.63
CA ARG A 121 16.65 -1.85 -8.99
C ARG A 121 16.93 -0.40 -9.40
N THR A 122 16.73 -0.07 -10.66
CA THR A 122 16.89 1.31 -11.17
C THR A 122 15.91 2.25 -10.50
N ALA A 123 14.64 1.85 -10.42
CA ALA A 123 13.61 2.63 -9.73
C ALA A 123 13.94 2.79 -8.23
N HIS A 124 14.30 1.71 -7.52
CA HIS A 124 14.72 1.77 -6.12
C HIS A 124 15.87 2.76 -5.91
N ASN A 125 16.92 2.67 -6.73
CA ASN A 125 18.09 3.52 -6.62
C ASN A 125 17.82 4.99 -6.97
N SER A 126 16.82 5.28 -7.81
CA SER A 126 16.45 6.67 -8.11
C SER A 126 15.87 7.44 -6.91
N PHE A 127 15.41 6.73 -5.88
CA PHE A 127 14.94 7.32 -4.61
C PHE A 127 15.99 7.26 -3.50
N ALA A 128 17.18 6.72 -3.77
CA ALA A 128 18.26 6.71 -2.80
C ALA A 128 18.77 8.14 -2.58
N ARG A 129 19.06 8.48 -1.31
CA ARG A 129 19.74 9.75 -1.02
C ARG A 129 21.15 9.67 -1.60
N PRO A 130 21.69 10.77 -2.17
CA PRO A 130 23.11 10.84 -2.50
C PRO A 130 23.90 10.69 -1.20
N GLU A 131 24.50 9.52 -0.97
CA GLU A 131 25.45 9.36 0.12
C GLU A 131 26.80 9.93 -0.33
N PRO A 132 27.50 10.71 0.53
CA PRO A 132 28.90 10.99 0.28
C PRO A 132 29.65 9.66 0.21
N ILE A 133 30.55 9.51 -0.77
CA ILE A 133 31.35 8.29 -1.00
C ILE A 133 31.99 7.86 0.32
N GLN A 134 31.43 6.85 0.97
CA GLN A 134 32.07 6.21 2.10
C GLN A 134 33.05 5.19 1.54
N ILE A 135 34.34 5.43 1.79
CA ILE A 135 35.40 4.44 1.60
C ILE A 135 34.94 3.17 2.33
N GLU A 136 34.97 2.02 1.64
CA GLU A 136 34.56 0.71 2.18
C GLU A 136 35.22 0.47 3.55
N VAL A 137 34.46 0.74 4.62
CA VAL A 137 34.78 0.22 5.94
C VAL A 137 34.05 -1.11 6.05
N THR A 138 34.87 -2.14 5.93
CA THR A 138 34.58 -3.53 6.26
C THR A 138 33.86 -3.66 7.60
N GLU A 139 32.85 -4.51 7.61
CA GLU A 139 32.12 -5.02 8.79
C GLU A 139 31.39 -3.97 9.63
N SER A 140 30.07 -3.89 9.46
CA SER A 140 29.18 -3.25 10.42
C SER A 140 29.30 -3.94 11.78
N THR A 141 30.14 -3.33 12.60
CA THR A 141 30.41 -3.66 13.98
C THR A 141 29.15 -3.42 14.82
N LYS A 142 28.72 -4.48 15.52
CA LYS A 142 27.89 -4.48 16.75
C LYS A 142 26.94 -3.29 16.97
N GLY A 143 25.64 -3.51 16.72
CA GLY A 143 24.57 -2.86 17.49
C GLY A 143 23.78 -1.74 16.81
N GLU A 144 23.78 -1.65 15.48
CA GLU A 144 22.94 -0.67 14.79
C GLU A 144 21.44 -0.99 14.93
N ASP A 145 20.64 0.07 15.09
CA ASP A 145 19.19 0.10 15.16
C ASP A 145 18.58 -0.46 13.86
N ALA A 146 18.54 -1.79 13.73
CA ALA A 146 17.98 -2.46 12.56
C ALA A 146 16.45 -2.25 12.53
N PHE A 147 16.01 -1.39 11.62
CA PHE A 147 14.59 -1.25 11.31
C PHE A 147 14.11 -2.42 10.47
N HIS A 148 12.87 -2.85 10.73
CA HIS A 148 12.27 -4.01 10.14
C HIS A 148 10.93 -3.69 9.49
N PHE A 149 10.64 -4.33 8.36
CA PHE A 149 9.43 -4.11 7.57
C PHE A 149 8.57 -5.37 7.58
N VAL A 150 7.31 -5.19 7.90
CA VAL A 150 6.27 -6.21 7.85
C VAL A 150 5.12 -5.71 7.00
N SER A 151 4.61 -6.56 6.11
CA SER A 151 3.47 -6.22 5.25
C SER A 151 2.23 -6.99 5.69
N TYR A 152 1.11 -6.30 5.87
CA TYR A 152 -0.19 -6.90 6.12
C TYR A 152 -0.97 -6.94 4.80
N VAL A 153 -1.25 -8.16 4.32
CA VAL A 153 -1.75 -8.43 2.97
C VAL A 153 -3.06 -9.23 3.05
N PRO A 154 -4.20 -8.65 2.64
CA PRO A 154 -5.45 -9.40 2.46
C PRO A 154 -5.41 -10.16 1.12
N LYS A 155 -5.52 -11.49 1.16
CA LYS A 155 -5.59 -12.36 -0.02
C LYS A 155 -6.58 -13.50 0.23
N ASN A 156 -7.47 -13.75 -0.72
CA ASN A 156 -8.45 -14.86 -0.68
C ASN A 156 -9.21 -14.94 0.66
N GLY A 157 -9.75 -13.82 1.14
CA GLY A 157 -10.54 -13.80 2.38
C GLY A 157 -9.73 -13.94 3.67
N ILE A 158 -8.40 -13.97 3.61
CA ILE A 158 -7.52 -14.12 4.77
C ILE A 158 -6.52 -12.95 4.82
N LEU A 159 -6.30 -12.43 6.04
CA LEU A 159 -5.25 -11.46 6.31
C LEU A 159 -3.95 -12.19 6.69
N TYR A 160 -2.90 -11.93 5.92
CA TYR A 160 -1.55 -12.44 6.18
C TYR A 160 -0.63 -11.35 6.67
N GLU A 161 0.26 -11.69 7.60
CA GLU A 161 1.45 -10.92 7.93
C GLU A 161 2.64 -11.53 7.20
N VAL A 162 3.32 -10.73 6.39
CA VAL A 162 4.47 -11.13 5.59
C VAL A 162 5.71 -10.42 6.11
N GLU A 163 6.58 -11.18 6.77
CA GLU A 163 7.84 -10.67 7.32
C GLU A 163 8.96 -10.74 6.27
N ILE A 164 9.63 -9.62 6.01
CA ILE A 164 10.70 -9.54 5.00
C ILE A 164 12.03 -9.48 5.72
N LYS A 165 12.71 -10.63 5.78
CA LYS A 165 13.98 -10.75 6.52
C LYS A 165 15.04 -11.53 5.77
N ILE A 166 16.26 -11.04 5.91
CA ILE A 166 17.50 -11.67 5.45
C ILE A 166 17.80 -12.93 6.30
N LYS A 167 18.15 -14.04 5.64
CA LYS A 167 18.80 -15.24 6.21
C LYS A 167 17.99 -16.10 7.21
N ARG A 168 16.65 -16.05 7.23
CA ARG A 168 15.86 -17.10 7.90
C ARG A 168 15.50 -18.21 6.91
N LYS A 169 15.69 -19.46 7.33
CA LYS A 169 15.34 -20.65 6.53
C LYS A 169 13.83 -20.92 6.50
N SER A 170 13.11 -20.49 7.53
CA SER A 170 11.67 -20.70 7.65
C SER A 170 10.90 -19.65 6.85
N ILE A 171 9.78 -20.08 6.27
CA ILE A 171 8.72 -19.18 5.82
C ILE A 171 8.31 -18.31 7.00
N ILE A 172 8.13 -17.01 6.76
CA ILE A 172 7.72 -16.05 7.78
C ILE A 172 6.44 -15.34 7.32
N VAL A 173 5.51 -16.15 6.85
CA VAL A 173 4.14 -15.75 6.57
C VAL A 173 3.29 -16.27 7.71
N GLN A 174 2.52 -15.39 8.33
CA GLN A 174 1.61 -15.74 9.41
C GLN A 174 0.17 -15.47 9.00
N LYS A 175 -0.74 -16.40 9.31
CA LYS A 175 -2.19 -16.16 9.20
C LYS A 175 -2.64 -15.34 10.41
N ILE A 176 -3.09 -14.11 10.18
CA ILE A 176 -3.62 -13.24 11.25
C ILE A 176 -5.09 -13.55 11.51
N GLY A 177 -5.87 -13.77 10.46
CA GLY A 177 -7.27 -14.17 10.60
C GLY A 177 -8.08 -14.08 9.31
N GLU A 178 -9.29 -14.61 9.35
CA GLU A 178 -10.26 -14.56 8.25
C GLU A 178 -11.01 -13.22 8.22
N CYS A 179 -11.26 -12.74 7.01
CA CYS A 179 -11.90 -11.47 6.69
C CYS A 179 -12.84 -11.57 5.47
N GLU A 180 -13.48 -12.71 5.24
CA GLU A 180 -14.51 -12.85 4.19
C GLU A 180 -15.77 -12.04 4.54
N ASP A 181 -16.22 -12.13 5.79
CA ASP A 181 -17.48 -11.51 6.26
C ASP A 181 -17.32 -10.09 6.82
N LYS A 182 -16.10 -9.54 6.80
CA LYS A 182 -15.78 -8.24 7.41
C LYS A 182 -14.62 -7.56 6.70
N ALA A 183 -14.46 -6.26 6.93
CA ALA A 183 -13.31 -5.58 6.36
C ALA A 183 -12.00 -6.06 7.00
N TRP A 184 -11.00 -6.38 6.17
CA TRP A 184 -9.73 -6.94 6.62
C TRP A 184 -8.97 -6.07 7.63
N TRP A 185 -9.14 -4.74 7.60
CA TRP A 185 -8.51 -3.84 8.58
C TRP A 185 -9.12 -3.97 9.99
N GLU A 186 -10.33 -4.51 10.12
CA GLU A 186 -10.91 -4.85 11.44
C GLU A 186 -10.19 -6.04 12.06
N VAL A 187 -9.58 -6.90 11.24
CA VAL A 187 -8.70 -7.99 11.67
C VAL A 187 -7.29 -7.47 11.95
N ALA A 188 -6.76 -6.59 11.09
CA ALA A 188 -5.42 -6.05 11.24
C ALA A 188 -5.27 -5.17 12.49
N ARG A 189 -6.30 -4.39 12.84
CA ARG A 189 -6.25 -3.42 13.93
C ARG A 189 -5.87 -4.03 15.28
N PRO A 190 -6.59 -5.04 15.84
CA PRO A 190 -6.24 -5.57 17.15
C PRO A 190 -4.82 -6.15 17.19
N GLU A 191 -4.36 -6.76 16.09
CA GLU A 191 -2.97 -7.26 15.99
C GLU A 191 -1.95 -6.11 16.01
N LEU A 192 -2.19 -5.06 15.22
CA LEU A 192 -1.35 -3.85 15.21
C LEU A 192 -1.36 -3.13 16.56
N GLU A 193 -2.51 -2.99 17.21
CA GLU A 193 -2.63 -2.36 18.53
C GLU A 193 -1.90 -3.17 19.60
N LYS A 194 -2.04 -4.50 19.58
CA LYS A 194 -1.29 -5.42 20.44
C LYS A 194 0.22 -5.24 20.21
N ARG A 195 0.68 -5.34 18.96
CA ARG A 195 2.10 -5.17 18.61
C ARG A 195 2.63 -3.81 19.03
N MET A 196 1.90 -2.72 18.78
CA MET A 196 2.30 -1.38 19.23
C MET A 196 2.37 -1.26 20.77
N SER A 197 1.51 -1.96 21.50
CA SER A 197 1.52 -1.95 22.97
C SER A 197 2.74 -2.68 23.58
N GLU A 198 3.26 -3.69 22.88
CA GLU A 198 4.45 -4.45 23.31
C GLU A 198 5.72 -3.57 23.31
N TYR A 199 5.75 -2.51 22.51
CA TYR A 199 6.87 -1.55 22.47
C TYR A 199 6.82 -0.49 23.60
N GLY A 200 5.79 -0.46 24.44
CA GLY A 200 5.70 0.45 25.58
C GLY A 200 5.80 1.94 25.19
N ASP A 201 6.82 2.63 25.70
CA ASP A 201 7.09 4.04 25.41
C ASP A 201 7.91 4.27 24.12
N GLU A 202 8.34 3.21 23.43
CA GLU A 202 9.09 3.32 22.17
C GLU A 202 8.15 3.71 21.02
N LEU A 203 8.32 4.94 20.53
CA LEU A 203 7.47 5.52 19.47
C LEU A 203 8.12 5.45 18.08
N ARG A 204 9.27 4.78 17.92
CA ARG A 204 9.96 4.63 16.64
C ARG A 204 9.37 3.51 15.78
N PHE A 205 8.12 3.70 15.38
CA PHE A 205 7.48 2.92 14.34
C PHE A 205 6.80 3.83 13.32
N THR A 206 6.57 3.31 12.12
CA THR A 206 5.80 3.98 11.07
C THR A 206 4.84 2.98 10.48
N LEU A 207 3.56 3.33 10.42
CA LEU A 207 2.55 2.56 9.72
C LEU A 207 2.20 3.30 8.43
N LEU A 208 2.40 2.64 7.31
CA LEU A 208 2.06 3.13 5.98
C LEU A 208 0.89 2.30 5.43
N ALA A 209 0.03 2.95 4.65
CA ALA A 209 -1.01 2.28 3.90
C ALA A 209 -0.72 2.40 2.40
N VAL A 210 -0.85 1.29 1.67
CA VAL A 210 -0.87 1.27 0.21
C VAL A 210 -2.33 1.42 -0.20
N VAL A 211 -2.65 2.52 -0.89
CA VAL A 211 -4.04 2.89 -1.21
C VAL A 211 -4.21 3.17 -2.69
N GLN A 212 -5.45 3.07 -3.15
CA GLN A 212 -5.86 3.54 -4.46
C GLN A 212 -5.54 5.03 -4.61
N ASP A 213 -5.15 5.45 -5.82
CA ASP A 213 -4.83 6.84 -6.09
C ASP A 213 -6.06 7.75 -5.88
N LEU A 214 -6.04 8.52 -4.80
CA LEU A 214 -7.10 9.46 -4.44
C LEU A 214 -7.37 10.49 -5.52
N HIS A 215 -6.33 10.96 -6.22
CA HIS A 215 -6.54 11.93 -7.30
C HIS A 215 -7.42 11.30 -8.39
N THR A 216 -7.11 10.08 -8.81
CA THR A 216 -7.91 9.35 -9.79
C THR A 216 -9.34 9.10 -9.30
N VAL A 217 -9.50 8.71 -8.02
CA VAL A 217 -10.82 8.51 -7.40
C VAL A 217 -11.66 9.79 -7.43
N TYR A 218 -11.07 10.93 -7.04
CA TYR A 218 -11.78 12.21 -7.02
C TYR A 218 -12.09 12.71 -8.44
N CYS A 219 -11.17 12.58 -9.39
CA CYS A 219 -11.42 12.93 -10.79
C CYS A 219 -12.54 12.09 -11.40
N PHE A 220 -12.55 10.78 -11.15
CA PHE A 220 -13.62 9.90 -11.62
C PHE A 220 -14.97 10.26 -10.99
N SER A 221 -14.99 10.49 -9.67
CA SER A 221 -16.18 10.94 -8.94
C SER A 221 -16.70 12.28 -9.46
N PHE A 222 -15.79 13.20 -9.80
CA PHE A 222 -16.13 14.50 -10.38
C PHE A 222 -16.78 14.34 -11.75
N ILE A 223 -16.15 13.58 -12.66
CA ILE A 223 -16.67 13.34 -14.02
C ILE A 223 -18.03 12.64 -13.97
N THR A 224 -18.18 11.61 -13.14
CA THR A 224 -19.45 10.88 -13.00
C THR A 224 -20.56 11.77 -12.44
N THR A 225 -20.26 12.59 -11.42
CA THR A 225 -21.21 13.57 -10.87
C THR A 225 -21.63 14.59 -11.93
N CYS A 226 -20.69 15.16 -12.68
CA CYS A 226 -21.00 16.08 -13.78
C CYS A 226 -21.84 15.42 -14.88
N ASN A 227 -21.52 14.18 -15.27
CA ASN A 227 -22.27 13.45 -16.29
C ASN A 227 -23.69 13.14 -15.83
N ALA A 228 -23.88 12.73 -14.57
CA ALA A 228 -25.19 12.49 -13.99
C ALA A 228 -26.04 13.78 -13.97
N TYR A 229 -25.43 14.90 -13.57
CA TYR A 229 -26.09 16.20 -13.58
C TYR A 229 -26.50 16.63 -14.99
N VAL A 230 -25.61 16.51 -15.98
CA VAL A 230 -25.94 16.81 -17.39
C VAL A 230 -27.04 15.88 -17.92
N TRP A 231 -27.02 14.60 -17.55
CA TRP A 231 -28.06 13.66 -17.95
C TRP A 231 -29.43 14.03 -17.38
N ASP A 232 -29.49 14.39 -16.10
CA ASP A 232 -30.73 14.83 -15.43
C ASP A 232 -31.32 16.08 -16.10
N ILE A 233 -30.49 17.09 -16.39
CA ILE A 233 -30.92 18.28 -17.14
C ILE A 233 -31.50 17.91 -18.50
N LYS A 234 -30.82 17.01 -19.24
CA LYS A 234 -31.31 16.56 -20.55
C LYS A 234 -32.69 15.92 -20.42
N GLN A 235 -32.92 15.04 -19.44
CA GLN A 235 -34.22 14.40 -19.23
C GLN A 235 -35.32 15.42 -18.95
N LYS A 236 -35.07 16.38 -18.05
CA LYS A 236 -36.03 17.45 -17.71
C LYS A 236 -36.34 18.38 -18.88
N VAL A 237 -35.36 18.65 -19.74
CA VAL A 237 -35.57 19.40 -20.99
C VAL A 237 -36.46 18.62 -21.96
N TYR A 238 -36.23 17.31 -22.11
CA TYR A 238 -37.06 16.45 -22.97
C TYR A 238 -38.49 16.30 -22.45
N SER A 239 -38.70 16.22 -21.13
CA SER A 239 -40.03 16.07 -20.51
C SER A 239 -40.85 17.37 -20.47
N LYS A 240 -40.28 18.52 -20.88
CA LYS A 240 -40.87 19.87 -20.75
C LYS A 240 -41.16 20.29 -19.29
N GLU A 241 -40.56 19.63 -18.31
CA GLU A 241 -40.64 19.98 -16.88
C GLU A 241 -39.61 21.08 -16.51
N LEU A 242 -39.49 22.09 -17.39
CA LEU A 242 -38.46 23.13 -17.26
C LEU A 242 -38.68 24.07 -16.06
N ALA A 243 -39.92 24.18 -15.57
CA ALA A 243 -40.29 25.12 -14.52
C ALA A 243 -39.71 24.78 -13.13
N THR A 244 -39.23 23.55 -12.93
CA THR A 244 -38.69 23.06 -11.65
C THR A 244 -37.17 22.84 -11.69
N LEU A 245 -36.47 23.31 -12.72
CA LEU A 245 -35.01 23.12 -12.90
C LEU A 245 -34.14 24.00 -12.00
N ALA A 246 -34.70 25.05 -11.40
CA ALA A 246 -33.92 26.11 -10.74
C ALA A 246 -33.78 25.97 -9.22
N GLY A 247 -34.12 24.82 -8.61
CA GLY A 247 -34.14 24.70 -7.13
C GLY A 247 -33.58 23.38 -6.59
N GLN A 248 -32.69 23.51 -5.59
CA GLN A 248 -32.13 22.48 -4.68
C GLN A 248 -31.26 21.37 -5.30
N GLU A 249 -31.70 20.63 -6.33
CA GLU A 249 -30.88 19.55 -6.92
C GLU A 249 -29.66 20.08 -7.68
N SER A 250 -29.83 21.22 -8.36
CA SER A 250 -28.73 21.96 -9.00
C SER A 250 -27.71 22.47 -7.98
N GLU A 251 -28.16 22.93 -6.81
CA GLU A 251 -27.28 23.42 -5.76
C GLU A 251 -26.50 22.27 -5.11
N ALA A 252 -27.12 21.12 -4.88
CA ALA A 252 -26.46 19.95 -4.32
C ALA A 252 -25.35 19.41 -5.24
N ALA A 253 -25.63 19.29 -6.55
CA ALA A 253 -24.63 18.86 -7.52
C ALA A 253 -23.48 19.87 -7.67
N GLN A 254 -23.78 21.17 -7.62
CA GLN A 254 -22.77 22.22 -7.63
C GLN A 254 -21.90 22.20 -6.38
N GLN A 255 -22.50 21.99 -5.20
CA GLN A 255 -21.75 21.85 -3.95
C GLN A 255 -20.83 20.64 -3.99
N GLN A 256 -21.34 19.47 -4.39
CA GLN A 256 -20.54 18.24 -4.46
C GLN A 256 -19.38 18.36 -5.46
N THR A 257 -19.61 18.98 -6.62
CA THR A 257 -18.55 19.20 -7.61
C THR A 257 -17.51 20.23 -7.13
N ALA A 258 -17.90 21.23 -6.36
CA ALA A 258 -16.97 22.16 -5.72
C ALA A 258 -16.08 21.48 -4.66
N GLU A 259 -16.68 20.64 -3.81
CA GLU A 259 -15.95 19.85 -2.81
C GLU A 259 -14.93 18.90 -3.47
N LEU A 260 -15.34 18.19 -4.53
CA LEU A 260 -14.44 17.31 -5.28
C LEU A 260 -13.29 18.07 -5.95
N LYS A 261 -13.53 19.26 -6.51
CA LYS A 261 -12.48 20.11 -7.07
C LYS A 261 -11.44 20.50 -6.01
N ALA A 262 -11.88 20.92 -4.83
CA ALA A 262 -10.97 21.27 -3.73
C ALA A 262 -10.12 20.07 -3.28
N LEU A 263 -10.71 18.87 -3.27
CA LEU A 263 -9.99 17.63 -2.96
C LEU A 263 -8.95 17.27 -4.04
N ILE A 264 -9.28 17.44 -5.32
CA ILE A 264 -8.34 17.24 -6.45
C ILE A 264 -7.16 18.20 -6.32
N GLU A 265 -7.43 19.49 -6.12
CA GLU A 265 -6.40 20.52 -5.96
C GLU A 265 -5.48 20.21 -4.77
N THR A 266 -6.04 19.75 -3.65
CA THR A 266 -5.26 19.28 -2.50
C THR A 266 -4.34 18.10 -2.86
N GLN A 267 -4.77 17.17 -3.72
CA GLN A 267 -3.90 16.06 -4.16
C GLN A 267 -2.83 16.55 -5.13
N ASP A 268 -3.14 17.50 -6.01
CA ASP A 268 -2.19 18.10 -6.93
C ASP A 268 -1.08 18.86 -6.19
N GLU A 269 -1.43 19.64 -5.17
CA GLU A 269 -0.44 20.31 -4.31
C GLU A 269 0.48 19.31 -3.60
N LYS A 270 -0.06 18.19 -3.10
CA LYS A 270 0.75 17.14 -2.48
C LYS A 270 1.69 16.50 -3.48
N ARG A 271 1.21 16.22 -4.70
CA ARG A 271 2.01 15.63 -5.77
C ARG A 271 3.14 16.54 -6.19
N GLU A 272 2.90 17.85 -6.26
CA GLU A 272 3.94 18.81 -6.61
C GLU A 272 5.02 18.90 -5.53
N LYS A 273 4.64 18.83 -4.25
CA LYS A 273 5.60 18.77 -3.13
C LYS A 273 6.46 17.50 -3.11
N TRP A 274 6.08 16.45 -3.82
CA TRP A 274 6.77 15.16 -3.85
C TRP A 274 7.58 14.92 -5.13
N ARG A 275 7.51 15.84 -6.11
CA ARG A 275 8.41 15.85 -7.27
C ARG A 275 9.78 16.39 -6.88
#